data_AF-A0A932DUK8-F1
#
_entry.id   AF-A0A932DUK8-F1
#
_cell.length_a   1.000
_cell.length_b   1.000
_cell.length_c   1.000
_cell.angle_alpha   90.00
_cell.angle_beta   90.00
_cell.angle_gamma   90.00
#
_symmetry.space_group_name_H-M   'P 1'
#
loop_
_entity.id
_entity.type
_entity.pdbx_description
1 polymer ?
#
loop_
_entity_poly.entity_id
_entity_poly.type
_entity_poly.pdbx_seq_one_letter_code
_entity_poly.pdbx_strand_id
1 'polypeptide(L)'
;MLAGAFPPRGEDRALLALFVAVRLLLGHAPRAVGQQVVAALAEVVVAKLPEEDEDEGLVVVAPPTRAEPDGTDAAVRDEEGRRLPLSAAPELARVLIPRTWQLVRFPEPRLLTGDTPAAPWSPSGAAPSNPTRLGAFAEVRVPLDPRHALILARSAQLGEVIRDLGDRHASALNRTVADAAGTWMYYHPGTDPLGGVALDPT
;
A
#
# COMPACT_ATOMS: atom_id res chain seq x y z
N MET A 1 -6.59 10.66 -14.90
CA MET A 1 -7.68 9.72 -14.54
C MET A 1 -7.34 8.37 -15.16
N LEU A 2 -7.37 7.28 -14.40
CA LEU A 2 -7.17 5.92 -14.94
C LEU A 2 -8.35 5.61 -15.88
N ALA A 3 -8.07 5.45 -17.18
CA ALA A 3 -9.09 5.25 -18.21
C ALA A 3 -9.35 3.75 -18.51
N GLY A 4 -8.71 2.84 -17.77
CA GLY A 4 -8.57 1.43 -18.15
C GLY A 4 -9.60 0.45 -17.57
N ALA A 5 -9.85 -0.61 -18.33
CA ALA A 5 -10.51 -1.83 -17.86
C ALA A 5 -9.66 -2.54 -16.79
N PHE A 6 -10.28 -3.33 -15.93
CA PHE A 6 -9.55 -4.21 -15.01
C PHE A 6 -9.16 -5.51 -15.72
N PRO A 7 -7.93 -6.03 -15.52
CA PRO A 7 -6.85 -5.47 -14.73
C PRO A 7 -6.15 -4.30 -15.45
N PRO A 8 -5.58 -3.32 -14.70
CA PRO A 8 -4.84 -2.23 -15.31
C PRO A 8 -3.66 -2.77 -16.13
N ARG A 9 -3.37 -2.13 -17.26
CA ARG A 9 -2.33 -2.53 -18.21
C ARG A 9 -1.35 -1.39 -18.47
N GLY A 10 -0.18 -1.73 -19.01
CA GLY A 10 0.81 -0.76 -19.46
C GLY A 10 1.18 0.26 -18.39
N GLU A 11 1.02 1.53 -18.73
CA GLU A 11 1.37 2.66 -17.88
C GLU A 11 0.52 2.76 -16.61
N ASP A 12 -0.80 2.58 -16.71
CA ASP A 12 -1.73 2.60 -15.57
C ASP A 12 -1.32 1.60 -14.49
N ARG A 13 -0.88 0.40 -14.91
CA ARG A 13 -0.39 -0.64 -13.99
C ARG A 13 0.91 -0.23 -13.31
N ALA A 14 1.84 0.37 -14.05
CA ALA A 14 3.11 0.83 -13.51
C ALA A 14 2.90 1.97 -12.50
N LEU A 15 2.02 2.93 -12.81
CA LEU A 15 1.67 4.03 -11.91
C LEU A 15 1.00 3.54 -10.63
N LEU A 16 0.02 2.63 -10.74
CA LEU A 16 -0.61 2.03 -9.57
C LEU A 16 0.37 1.21 -8.72
N ALA A 17 1.27 0.46 -9.36
CA ALA A 17 2.30 -0.31 -8.64
C ALA A 17 3.26 0.62 -7.88
N LEU A 18 3.66 1.74 -8.50
CA LEU A 18 4.49 2.77 -7.86
C LEU A 18 3.76 3.43 -6.68
N PHE A 19 2.48 3.77 -6.86
CA PHE A 19 1.68 4.32 -5.78
C PHE A 19 1.63 3.37 -4.58
N VAL A 20 1.34 2.09 -4.82
CA VAL A 20 1.34 1.07 -3.75
C VAL A 20 2.72 0.92 -3.12
N ALA A 21 3.79 0.92 -3.91
CA ALA A 21 5.16 0.85 -3.41
C ALA A 21 5.51 2.02 -2.48
N VAL A 22 5.18 3.25 -2.88
CA VAL A 22 5.35 4.44 -2.02
C VAL A 22 4.55 4.29 -0.73
N ARG A 23 3.30 3.83 -0.80
CA ARG A 23 2.47 3.62 0.41
C ARG A 23 3.06 2.59 1.36
N LEU A 24 3.65 1.52 0.85
CA LEU A 24 4.34 0.51 1.65
C LEU A 24 5.61 1.06 2.32
N LEU A 25 6.36 1.93 1.62
CA LEU A 25 7.60 2.52 2.13
C LEU A 25 7.36 3.62 3.17
N LEU A 26 6.23 4.34 3.06
CA LEU A 26 5.88 5.40 4.01
C LEU A 26 5.56 4.90 5.43
N GLY A 27 5.14 3.64 5.58
CA GLY A 27 4.81 3.04 6.88
C GLY A 27 3.87 3.92 7.70
N HIS A 28 4.16 4.09 8.99
CA HIS A 28 3.39 4.93 9.92
C HIS A 28 3.88 6.38 9.99
N ALA A 29 4.79 6.83 9.13
CA ALA A 29 5.35 8.18 9.15
C ALA A 29 4.79 9.12 8.04
N PRO A 30 3.47 9.14 7.72
CA PRO A 30 2.99 9.80 6.50
C PRO A 30 3.13 11.33 6.52
N ARG A 31 3.29 11.97 7.69
CA ARG A 31 3.32 13.45 7.78
C ARG A 31 4.70 14.07 7.62
N ALA A 32 5.79 13.36 7.88
CA ALA A 32 7.15 13.91 7.74
C ALA A 32 7.70 13.80 6.30
N VAL A 33 7.14 12.90 5.49
CA VAL A 33 7.79 12.37 4.29
C VAL A 33 7.22 12.95 2.98
N GLY A 34 6.25 13.86 3.05
CA GLY A 34 5.55 14.40 1.87
C GLY A 34 6.46 14.96 0.76
N GLN A 35 7.61 15.57 1.11
CA GLN A 35 8.56 16.11 0.11
C GLN A 35 9.32 15.01 -0.65
N GLN A 36 9.67 13.91 0.02
CA GLN A 36 10.39 12.80 -0.61
C GLN A 36 9.48 12.01 -1.57
N VAL A 37 8.18 11.94 -1.27
CA VAL A 37 7.18 11.33 -2.16
C VAL A 37 7.07 12.10 -3.47
N VAL A 38 7.03 13.44 -3.39
CA VAL A 38 7.01 14.30 -4.59
C VAL A 38 8.28 14.11 -5.40
N ALA A 39 9.45 14.04 -4.76
CA ALA A 39 10.72 13.81 -5.46
C ALA A 39 10.77 12.43 -6.16
N ALA A 40 10.36 11.36 -5.48
CA ALA A 40 10.35 10.01 -6.07
C ALA A 40 9.34 9.88 -7.23
N LEU A 41 8.19 10.56 -7.14
CA LEU A 41 7.23 10.64 -8.25
C LEU A 41 7.79 11.49 -9.40
N ALA A 42 8.46 12.61 -9.09
CA ALA A 42 9.08 13.48 -10.08
C ALA A 42 10.18 12.76 -10.87
N GLU A 43 11.04 11.95 -10.24
CA GLU A 43 12.06 11.17 -10.97
C GLU A 43 11.44 10.22 -12.01
N VAL A 44 10.31 9.60 -11.69
CA VAL A 44 9.62 8.70 -12.61
C VAL A 44 8.90 9.46 -13.73
N VAL A 45 8.36 10.64 -13.43
CA VAL A 45 7.75 11.53 -14.43
C VAL A 45 8.81 12.11 -15.37
N VAL A 46 9.93 12.59 -14.83
CA VAL A 46 11.07 13.15 -15.58
C VAL A 46 11.72 12.09 -16.46
N ALA A 47 11.89 10.86 -15.98
CA ALA A 47 12.42 9.76 -16.80
C ALA A 47 11.49 9.34 -17.97
N LYS A 48 10.28 9.92 -18.08
CA LYS A 48 9.25 9.52 -19.05
C LYS A 48 8.62 10.66 -19.85
N LEU A 49 8.97 11.91 -19.59
CA LEU A 49 8.55 13.02 -20.45
C LEU A 49 9.41 13.02 -21.74
N PRO A 50 8.82 13.19 -22.94
CA PRO A 50 9.59 13.61 -24.10
C PRO A 50 10.23 14.98 -23.79
N GLU A 51 11.45 15.21 -24.28
CA GLU A 51 12.16 16.49 -24.14
C GLU A 51 11.33 17.61 -24.77
N GLU A 52 10.47 18.25 -23.99
CA GLU A 52 9.85 19.53 -24.31
C GLU A 52 10.06 20.46 -23.11
N ASP A 53 10.80 21.53 -23.38
CA ASP A 53 11.14 22.61 -22.45
C ASP A 53 9.88 23.34 -21.97
N GLU A 54 9.78 23.64 -20.67
CA GLU A 54 9.90 25.01 -20.13
C GLU A 54 9.65 25.04 -18.61
N ASP A 55 10.55 25.76 -17.93
CA ASP A 55 10.60 26.07 -16.51
C ASP A 55 9.32 26.76 -15.98
N GLU A 56 8.72 26.21 -14.93
CA GLU A 56 8.01 27.00 -13.92
C GLU A 56 8.44 26.55 -12.51
N GLY A 57 9.27 27.38 -11.87
CA GLY A 57 9.86 27.13 -10.56
C GLY A 57 8.83 27.01 -9.44
N LEU A 58 8.64 25.80 -8.92
CA LEU A 58 7.86 25.55 -7.72
C LEU A 58 8.74 25.70 -6.47
N VAL A 59 8.55 26.77 -5.71
CA VAL A 59 9.26 26.95 -4.42
C VAL A 59 8.53 26.17 -3.32
N VAL A 60 9.20 25.15 -2.76
CA VAL A 60 8.69 24.35 -1.64
C VAL A 60 9.34 24.84 -0.33
N VAL A 61 8.52 25.31 0.61
CA VAL A 61 8.95 25.73 1.96
C VAL A 61 8.85 24.54 2.92
N ALA A 62 9.92 24.25 3.67
CA ALA A 62 9.97 23.14 4.63
C ALA A 62 9.37 23.52 6.00
N PRO A 63 8.51 22.69 6.61
CA PRO A 63 8.09 22.84 8.00
C PRO A 63 9.10 22.23 8.98
N PRO A 64 9.11 22.66 10.26
CA PRO A 64 10.07 22.22 11.26
C PRO A 64 9.89 20.74 11.64
N THR A 65 11.03 20.05 11.75
CA THR A 65 11.16 18.63 12.13
C THR A 65 10.68 18.40 13.56
N ARG A 66 9.77 17.44 13.77
CA ARG A 66 9.34 16.98 15.10
C ARG A 66 9.71 15.50 15.26
N ALA A 67 10.17 15.14 16.46
CA ALA A 67 10.75 13.84 16.78
C ALA A 67 9.84 12.64 16.44
N GLU A 68 10.45 11.57 15.93
CA GLU A 68 9.75 10.33 15.54
C GLU A 68 9.31 9.53 16.77
N PRO A 69 8.11 8.90 16.73
CA PRO A 69 7.68 7.95 17.74
C PRO A 69 8.43 6.60 17.62
N ASP A 70 8.81 6.05 18.77
CA ASP A 70 9.59 4.83 18.99
C ASP A 70 8.69 3.58 18.95
N GLY A 71 8.13 3.27 17.77
CA GLY A 71 7.21 2.15 17.56
C GLY A 71 7.70 1.14 16.52
N THR A 72 7.37 -0.14 16.73
CA THR A 72 7.60 -1.27 15.83
C THR A 72 6.89 -1.06 14.48
N ASP A 73 7.58 -0.35 13.59
CA ASP A 73 6.96 0.18 12.38
C ASP A 73 6.83 -0.84 11.23
N ALA A 74 5.65 -0.87 10.60
CA ALA A 74 5.29 -1.76 9.51
C ALA A 74 5.94 -1.42 8.15
N ALA A 75 6.84 -0.44 8.07
CA ALA A 75 7.55 -0.11 6.83
C ALA A 75 8.36 -1.29 6.29
N VAL A 76 8.48 -1.36 4.95
CA VAL A 76 9.33 -2.34 4.25
C VAL A 76 10.80 -2.10 4.63
N ARG A 77 11.55 -3.18 4.87
CA ARG A 77 12.95 -3.13 5.32
C ARG A 77 13.85 -3.97 4.41
N ASP A 78 15.14 -3.65 4.36
CA ASP A 78 16.12 -4.45 3.63
C ASP A 78 16.49 -5.75 4.38
N GLU A 79 17.49 -6.47 3.86
CA GLU A 79 17.96 -7.74 4.42
C GLU A 79 18.50 -7.58 5.85
N GLU A 80 19.05 -6.40 6.17
CA GLU A 80 19.55 -6.03 7.49
C GLU A 80 18.46 -5.47 8.42
N GLY A 81 17.20 -5.42 7.96
CA GLY A 81 16.10 -4.90 8.76
C GLY A 81 16.11 -3.37 8.90
N ARG A 82 16.76 -2.64 8.00
CA ARG A 82 16.70 -1.17 7.93
C ARG A 82 15.53 -0.75 7.06
N ARG A 83 14.81 0.31 7.46
CA ARG A 83 13.75 0.88 6.60
C ARG A 83 14.31 1.23 5.23
N LEU A 84 13.61 0.83 4.18
CA LEU A 84 13.98 1.20 2.83
C LEU A 84 13.69 2.69 2.61
N PRO A 85 14.58 3.43 1.92
CA PRO A 85 14.31 4.80 1.53
C PRO A 85 13.21 4.85 0.47
N LEU A 86 12.55 5.99 0.32
CA LEU A 86 11.55 6.17 -0.74
C LEU A 86 12.11 6.04 -2.16
N SER A 87 13.41 6.25 -2.34
CA SER A 87 14.10 5.98 -3.62
C SER A 87 14.06 4.51 -4.02
N ALA A 88 13.71 3.59 -3.12
CA ALA A 88 13.46 2.17 -3.44
C ALA A 88 12.07 1.94 -4.08
N ALA A 89 11.20 2.96 -4.15
CA ALA A 89 9.84 2.82 -4.68
C ALA A 89 9.79 2.28 -6.13
N PRO A 90 10.65 2.73 -7.08
CA PRO A 90 10.64 2.18 -8.44
C PRO A 90 11.02 0.70 -8.48
N GLU A 91 11.96 0.26 -7.63
CA GLU A 91 12.35 -1.16 -7.54
C GLU A 91 11.21 -1.99 -6.96
N LEU A 92 10.59 -1.53 -5.86
CA LEU A 92 9.44 -2.19 -5.27
C LEU A 92 8.25 -2.24 -6.24
N ALA A 93 8.02 -1.18 -7.01
CA ALA A 93 7.01 -1.16 -8.06
C ALA A 93 7.25 -2.26 -9.11
N ARG A 94 8.51 -2.46 -9.55
CA ARG A 94 8.87 -3.54 -10.48
C ARG A 94 8.56 -4.93 -9.91
N VAL A 95 8.65 -5.11 -8.59
CA VAL A 95 8.26 -6.36 -7.91
C VAL A 95 6.73 -6.52 -7.82
N LEU A 96 5.98 -5.42 -7.76
CA LEU A 96 4.51 -5.43 -7.68
C LEU A 96 3.82 -5.55 -9.05
N ILE A 97 4.44 -5.05 -10.12
CA ILE A 97 3.91 -5.15 -11.49
C ILE A 97 3.53 -6.59 -11.90
N PRO A 98 4.42 -7.59 -11.77
CA PRO A 98 4.14 -8.96 -12.24
C PRO A 98 3.22 -9.75 -11.32
N ARG A 99 2.79 -9.19 -10.17
CA ARG A 99 1.83 -9.86 -9.29
C ARG A 99 0.49 -10.05 -9.99
N THR A 100 -0.32 -10.94 -9.45
CA THR A 100 -1.70 -11.13 -9.86
C THR A 100 -2.59 -10.11 -9.16
N TRP A 101 -3.27 -9.26 -9.94
CA TRP A 101 -4.12 -8.19 -9.41
C TRP A 101 -5.55 -8.70 -9.30
N GLN A 102 -6.16 -8.56 -8.12
CA GLN A 102 -7.55 -8.91 -7.88
C GLN A 102 -8.29 -7.71 -7.29
N LEU A 103 -9.42 -7.35 -7.89
CA LEU A 103 -10.33 -6.37 -7.33
C LEU A 103 -11.41 -7.11 -6.56
N VAL A 104 -11.46 -6.92 -5.25
CA VAL A 104 -12.50 -7.53 -4.42
C VAL A 104 -13.58 -6.50 -4.13
N ARG A 105 -14.84 -6.94 -4.18
CA ARG A 105 -16.03 -6.12 -3.95
C ARG A 105 -16.85 -6.74 -2.83
N PHE A 106 -17.44 -5.88 -2.02
CA PHE A 106 -18.37 -6.23 -0.95
C PHE A 106 -19.71 -5.53 -1.21
N PRO A 107 -20.84 -6.23 -1.02
CA PRO A 107 -22.17 -5.65 -1.26
C PRO A 107 -22.48 -4.47 -0.32
N GLU A 108 -21.82 -4.41 0.84
CA GLU A 108 -22.02 -3.44 1.90
C GLU A 108 -20.70 -2.77 2.32
N PRO A 109 -20.73 -1.58 2.95
CA PRO A 109 -19.53 -0.84 3.36
C PRO A 109 -18.83 -1.50 4.57
N ARG A 110 -18.13 -2.61 4.35
CA ARG A 110 -17.55 -3.47 5.39
C ARG A 110 -16.06 -3.23 5.64
N LEU A 111 -15.37 -2.49 4.77
CA LEU A 111 -13.93 -2.32 4.86
C LEU A 111 -13.54 -1.14 5.75
N LEU A 112 -12.51 -1.34 6.57
CA LEU A 112 -11.77 -0.27 7.21
C LEU A 112 -10.52 0.09 6.40
N THR A 113 -10.02 1.29 6.60
CA THR A 113 -8.71 1.74 6.12
C THR A 113 -7.93 2.36 7.28
N GLY A 114 -6.65 2.66 7.07
CA GLY A 114 -5.78 3.27 8.08
C GLY A 114 -4.89 4.36 7.52
N ASP A 115 -4.01 4.88 8.36
CA ASP A 115 -2.91 5.76 7.96
C ASP A 115 -1.87 5.06 7.07
N THR A 116 -1.80 3.73 7.13
CA THR A 116 -0.99 2.87 6.26
C THR A 116 -1.90 1.94 5.44
N PRO A 117 -2.53 2.42 4.34
CA PRO A 117 -3.58 1.67 3.65
C PRO A 117 -3.07 0.50 2.80
N ALA A 118 -1.77 0.44 2.51
CA ALA A 118 -1.18 -0.70 1.80
C ALA A 118 -0.60 -1.67 2.83
N ALA A 119 -1.31 -2.76 3.10
CA ALA A 119 -0.97 -3.71 4.14
C ALA A 119 -0.35 -4.99 3.54
N PRO A 120 0.93 -5.29 3.82
CA PRO A 120 1.53 -6.56 3.44
C PRO A 120 0.92 -7.70 4.25
N TRP A 121 0.71 -8.86 3.62
CA TRP A 121 0.16 -10.04 4.27
C TRP A 121 0.89 -11.31 3.87
N SER A 122 1.06 -12.21 4.84
CA SER A 122 1.57 -13.57 4.64
C SER A 122 0.80 -14.57 5.53
N PRO A 123 0.57 -15.81 5.08
CA PRO A 123 -0.06 -16.83 5.91
C PRO A 123 0.81 -17.19 7.12
N SER A 124 0.18 -17.38 8.29
CA SER A 124 0.85 -17.78 9.53
C SER A 124 1.62 -19.10 9.34
N GLY A 125 2.88 -19.15 9.76
CA GLY A 125 3.75 -20.32 9.61
C GLY A 125 4.61 -20.33 8.34
N ALA A 126 4.33 -19.45 7.37
CA ALA A 126 5.39 -19.01 6.48
C ALA A 126 6.31 -18.14 7.34
N ALA A 127 7.44 -18.67 7.79
CA ALA A 127 8.45 -17.83 8.39
C ALA A 127 9.20 -17.11 7.27
N PRO A 128 8.98 -15.81 7.01
CA PRO A 128 10.11 -15.01 6.64
C PRO A 128 10.81 -14.73 7.97
N SER A 129 12.07 -15.13 8.10
CA SER A 129 12.96 -14.58 9.13
C SER A 129 13.06 -13.05 9.06
N ASN A 130 12.46 -12.42 8.05
CA ASN A 130 12.29 -10.98 7.91
C ASN A 130 11.07 -10.67 7.01
N PRO A 131 9.83 -10.48 7.54
CA PRO A 131 8.59 -10.21 6.76
C PRO A 131 8.65 -8.94 5.90
N THR A 132 9.72 -8.19 6.07
CA THR A 132 10.02 -6.90 5.48
C THR A 132 10.82 -6.99 4.18
N ARG A 133 11.33 -8.15 3.76
CA ARG A 133 12.05 -8.27 2.48
C ARG A 133 11.17 -7.88 1.30
N LEU A 134 11.75 -7.08 0.40
CA LEU A 134 11.17 -6.68 -0.90
C LEU A 134 10.56 -7.90 -1.62
N GLY A 135 9.22 -7.96 -1.66
CA GLY A 135 8.50 -9.02 -2.35
C GLY A 135 8.24 -10.30 -1.56
N ALA A 136 8.66 -10.42 -0.30
CA ALA A 136 8.48 -11.62 0.53
C ALA A 136 7.03 -11.87 0.99
N PHE A 137 6.20 -10.84 0.98
CA PHE A 137 4.78 -10.93 1.31
C PHE A 137 4.00 -11.73 0.26
N ALA A 138 3.09 -12.60 0.71
CA ALA A 138 2.21 -13.35 -0.18
C ALA A 138 1.24 -12.43 -0.92
N GLU A 139 0.73 -11.41 -0.22
CA GLU A 139 -0.22 -10.44 -0.75
C GLU A 139 0.13 -9.02 -0.28
N VAL A 140 -0.26 -8.03 -1.07
CA VAL A 140 -0.45 -6.66 -0.60
C VAL A 140 -1.93 -6.33 -0.72
N ARG A 141 -2.56 -5.91 0.38
CA ARG A 141 -3.98 -5.61 0.45
C ARG A 141 -4.17 -4.11 0.61
N VAL A 142 -5.00 -3.51 -0.23
CA VAL A 142 -5.21 -2.06 -0.28
C VAL A 142 -6.71 -1.77 -0.32
N PRO A 143 -7.34 -1.37 0.80
CA PRO A 143 -8.69 -0.82 0.78
C PRO A 143 -8.71 0.43 -0.10
N LEU A 144 -9.60 0.45 -1.09
CA LEU A 144 -9.79 1.59 -1.98
C LEU A 144 -10.91 2.49 -1.48
N ASP A 145 -11.99 1.85 -1.02
CA ASP A 145 -13.15 2.48 -0.38
C ASP A 145 -13.84 1.45 0.56
N PRO A 146 -14.91 1.81 1.29
CA PRO A 146 -15.58 0.88 2.21
C PRO A 146 -16.11 -0.42 1.59
N ARG A 147 -16.23 -0.52 0.26
CA ARG A 147 -16.77 -1.67 -0.48
C ARG A 147 -15.77 -2.33 -1.43
N HIS A 148 -14.62 -1.70 -1.70
CA HIS A 148 -13.66 -2.20 -2.68
C HIS A 148 -12.25 -2.28 -2.10
N ALA A 149 -11.53 -3.37 -2.41
CA ALA A 149 -10.10 -3.47 -2.14
C ALA A 149 -9.35 -4.06 -3.33
N LEU A 150 -8.09 -3.68 -3.44
CA LEU A 150 -7.14 -4.26 -4.37
C LEU A 150 -6.23 -5.25 -3.62
N ILE A 151 -6.06 -6.44 -4.18
CA ILE A 151 -5.15 -7.46 -3.69
C ILE A 151 -4.11 -7.75 -4.77
N LEU A 152 -2.82 -7.57 -4.41
CA LEU A 152 -1.69 -7.92 -5.26
C LEU A 152 -1.05 -9.21 -4.73
N ALA A 153 -1.53 -10.34 -5.23
CA ALA A 153 -1.05 -11.67 -4.84
C ALA A 153 0.21 -12.05 -5.62
N ARG A 154 1.20 -12.66 -4.96
CA ARG A 154 2.40 -13.20 -5.65
C ARG A 154 2.01 -14.19 -6.74
N SER A 155 1.03 -15.04 -6.44
CA SER A 155 0.41 -15.96 -7.38
C SER A 155 -1.03 -16.20 -6.92
N ALA A 156 -1.98 -16.21 -7.83
CA ALA A 156 -3.34 -16.62 -7.53
C ALA A 156 -3.86 -17.60 -8.59
N GLN A 157 -4.50 -18.68 -8.15
CA GLN A 157 -5.03 -19.74 -9.01
C GLN A 157 -6.00 -19.22 -10.07
N LEU A 158 -6.80 -18.20 -9.73
CA LEU A 158 -7.81 -17.62 -10.62
C LEU A 158 -7.25 -16.54 -11.56
N GLY A 159 -5.97 -16.18 -11.47
CA GLY A 159 -5.41 -15.08 -12.22
C GLY A 159 -6.03 -13.72 -11.83
N GLU A 160 -6.06 -12.80 -12.79
CA GLU A 160 -6.53 -11.43 -12.61
C GLU A 160 -8.06 -11.37 -12.75
N VAL A 161 -8.75 -11.01 -11.67
CA VAL A 161 -10.20 -11.17 -11.58
C VAL A 161 -10.87 -10.15 -10.65
N ILE A 162 -12.12 -9.82 -10.94
CA ILE A 162 -13.01 -9.10 -10.01
C ILE A 162 -13.83 -10.13 -9.23
N ARG A 163 -13.79 -10.08 -7.89
CA ARG A 163 -14.46 -11.06 -7.03
C ARG A 163 -15.43 -10.40 -6.09
N ASP A 164 -16.64 -10.94 -6.02
CA ASP A 164 -17.59 -10.59 -4.98
C ASP A 164 -17.34 -11.48 -3.76
N LEU A 165 -17.01 -10.86 -2.63
CA LEU A 165 -16.65 -11.55 -1.39
C LEU A 165 -17.62 -11.18 -0.27
N GLY A 166 -17.74 -12.09 0.71
CA GLY A 166 -18.58 -11.90 1.90
C GLY A 166 -17.80 -11.62 3.18
N ASP A 167 -18.54 -11.55 4.29
CA ASP A 167 -18.09 -11.07 5.59
C ASP A 167 -16.78 -11.69 6.09
N ARG A 168 -16.61 -13.02 5.96
CA ARG A 168 -15.38 -13.70 6.39
C ARG A 168 -14.13 -13.11 5.73
N HIS A 169 -14.22 -12.74 4.46
CA HIS A 169 -13.08 -12.15 3.73
C HIS A 169 -12.88 -10.68 4.12
N ALA A 170 -13.97 -9.94 4.36
CA ALA A 170 -13.89 -8.57 4.87
C ALA A 170 -13.18 -8.54 6.22
N SER A 171 -13.57 -9.40 7.17
CA SER A 171 -12.93 -9.49 8.49
C SER A 171 -11.45 -9.85 8.40
N ALA A 172 -11.08 -10.77 7.50
CA ALA A 172 -9.67 -11.15 7.30
C ALA A 172 -8.85 -9.99 6.71
N LEU A 173 -9.42 -9.21 5.78
CA LEU A 173 -8.79 -8.03 5.20
C LEU A 173 -8.66 -6.92 6.24
N ASN A 174 -9.74 -6.63 6.96
CA ASN A 174 -9.79 -5.63 8.02
C ASN A 174 -8.77 -5.91 9.11
N ARG A 175 -8.61 -7.18 9.52
CA ARG A 175 -7.56 -7.56 10.47
C ARG A 175 -6.18 -7.19 9.95
N THR A 176 -5.85 -7.56 8.70
CA THR A 176 -4.54 -7.22 8.11
C THR A 176 -4.31 -5.71 8.06
N VAL A 177 -5.33 -4.94 7.72
CA VAL A 177 -5.22 -3.48 7.64
C VAL A 177 -5.11 -2.86 9.03
N ALA A 178 -5.82 -3.39 10.02
CA ALA A 178 -5.73 -2.95 11.41
C ALA A 178 -4.35 -3.26 12.01
N ASP A 179 -3.81 -4.46 11.77
CA ASP A 179 -2.46 -4.84 12.19
C ASP A 179 -1.38 -3.95 11.54
N ALA A 180 -1.65 -3.45 10.33
CA ALA A 180 -0.77 -2.55 9.60
C ALA A 180 -1.05 -1.06 9.87
N ALA A 181 -2.12 -0.70 10.58
CA ALA A 181 -2.42 0.69 10.90
C ALA A 181 -1.57 1.12 12.10
N GLY A 182 -0.98 2.31 12.02
CA GLY A 182 -0.07 2.78 13.06
C GLY A 182 -0.83 3.44 14.19
N THR A 183 -1.52 4.53 13.87
CA THR A 183 -2.21 5.37 14.86
C THR A 183 -3.71 5.46 14.59
N TRP A 184 -4.11 5.51 13.32
CA TRP A 184 -5.49 5.82 12.95
C TRP A 184 -6.10 4.75 12.08
N MET A 185 -7.31 4.34 12.45
CA MET A 185 -8.21 3.52 11.64
C MET A 185 -9.47 4.32 11.32
N TYR A 186 -9.98 4.16 10.11
CA TYR A 186 -11.15 4.84 9.59
C TYR A 186 -12.11 3.82 8.98
N TYR A 187 -13.40 3.95 9.27
CA TYR A 187 -14.44 3.07 8.75
C TYR A 187 -15.80 3.78 8.73
N HIS A 188 -16.77 3.15 8.08
CA HIS A 188 -18.13 3.69 7.97
C HIS A 188 -18.86 3.62 9.33
N PRO A 189 -19.52 4.70 9.81
CA PRO A 189 -20.08 4.75 11.17
C PRO A 189 -21.21 3.74 11.43
N GLY A 190 -21.85 3.24 10.38
CA GLY A 190 -22.88 2.21 10.46
C GLY A 190 -22.36 0.77 10.49
N THR A 191 -21.04 0.55 10.52
CA THR A 191 -20.45 -0.79 10.53
C THR A 191 -19.47 -0.98 11.69
N ASP A 192 -19.35 -2.23 12.14
CA ASP A 192 -18.32 -2.66 13.08
C ASP A 192 -17.35 -3.61 12.36
N PRO A 193 -16.35 -3.09 11.64
CA PRO A 193 -15.45 -3.88 10.82
C PRO A 193 -14.47 -4.75 11.64
N LEU A 194 -14.38 -4.51 12.96
CA LEU A 194 -13.51 -5.21 13.91
C LEU A 194 -14.27 -6.06 14.93
N GLY A 195 -15.60 -6.19 14.80
CA GLY A 195 -16.40 -7.00 15.70
C GLY A 195 -15.83 -8.43 15.85
N GLY A 196 -15.36 -8.76 17.05
CA GLY A 196 -14.75 -10.06 17.36
C GLY A 196 -13.30 -10.24 16.90
N VAL A 197 -12.62 -9.19 16.42
CA VAL A 197 -11.19 -9.20 16.11
C VAL A 197 -10.42 -8.71 17.34
N ALA A 198 -9.63 -9.59 17.95
CA ALA A 198 -8.59 -9.17 18.89
C ALA A 198 -7.41 -8.59 18.08
N LEU A 199 -7.03 -7.36 18.40
CA LEU A 199 -5.80 -6.75 17.92
C LEU A 199 -4.73 -6.97 19.00
N ASP A 200 -3.52 -7.31 18.59
CA ASP A 200 -2.41 -7.39 19.53
C ASP A 200 -2.09 -5.99 20.06
N PRO A 201 -1.78 -5.83 21.36
CA PRO A 201 -1.35 -4.54 21.89
C PRO A 201 -0.02 -4.15 21.22
N THR A 202 -0.02 -2.98 20.58
CA THR A 202 1.17 -2.36 19.99
C THR A 202 2.13 -1.81 21.03
#